data_AF-A0A7X9JN92-F1
#
_entry.id   AF-A0A7X9JN92-F1
#
_cell.length_a   1.000
_cell.length_b   1.000
_cell.length_c   1.000
_cell.angle_alpha   90.00
_cell.angle_beta   90.00
_cell.angle_gamma   90.00
#
_symmetry.space_group_name_H-M   'P 1'
#
loop_
_entity.id
_entity.type
_entity.pdbx_description
1 polymer ?
#
loop_
_entity_poly.entity_id
_entity_poly.type
_entity_poly.pdbx_seq_one_letter_code
_entity_poly.pdbx_strand_id
1 'polypeptide(L)'
;MKRFEIQTTEDGSLTIYDTLFNETFHSKYGARSESEYVFIEQGLKKFLDVSEINILEIGFGTGMNTLLTLLNKPIEQKIYYEAIELFPLQQELVELYCLLFSLRIFSNAFKEGEALIAEVLFALIFVGND
;
A
#
# COMPACT_ATOMS: atom_id res chain seq x y z
N MET A 1 3.17 -25.55 8.28
CA MET A 1 3.96 -24.35 7.92
C MET A 1 2.98 -23.21 7.67
N LYS A 2 3.30 -21.99 8.12
CA LYS A 2 2.47 -20.81 7.85
C LYS A 2 2.75 -20.38 6.41
N ARG A 3 1.71 -20.23 5.57
CA ARG A 3 1.89 -19.92 4.14
C ARG A 3 2.54 -18.55 3.94
N PHE A 4 2.05 -17.54 4.66
CA PHE A 4 2.45 -16.15 4.50
C PHE A 4 3.24 -15.63 5.70
N GLU A 5 4.34 -14.94 5.42
CA GLU A 5 5.23 -14.33 6.41
C GLU A 5 5.49 -12.86 6.09
N ILE A 6 5.36 -11.97 7.08
CA ILE A 6 5.69 -10.55 6.90
C ILE A 6 7.21 -10.39 7.02
N GLN A 7 7.81 -9.73 6.03
CA GLN A 7 9.24 -9.44 5.98
C GLN A 7 9.49 -7.94 5.81
N THR A 8 10.65 -7.48 6.28
CA THR A 8 11.12 -6.10 6.06
C THR A 8 11.97 -6.05 4.80
N THR A 9 11.73 -5.08 3.93
CA THR A 9 12.52 -4.81 2.74
C THR A 9 13.67 -3.85 3.04
N GLU A 10 14.62 -3.71 2.11
CA GLU A 10 15.80 -2.85 2.30
C GLU A 10 15.46 -1.36 2.47
N ASP A 11 14.37 -0.88 1.85
CA ASP A 11 13.84 0.48 2.05
C ASP A 11 13.05 0.65 3.37
N GLY A 12 13.02 -0.36 4.23
CA GLY A 12 12.33 -0.33 5.51
C GLY A 12 10.81 -0.47 5.42
N SER A 13 10.23 -0.67 4.23
CA SER A 13 8.83 -1.06 4.09
C SER A 13 8.63 -2.55 4.40
N LEU A 14 7.39 -3.01 4.27
CA LEU A 14 6.99 -4.39 4.56
C LEU A 14 6.57 -5.08 3.27
N THR A 15 6.87 -6.37 3.19
CA THR A 15 6.39 -7.27 2.14
C THR A 15 5.83 -8.54 2.77
N ILE A 16 5.11 -9.32 1.97
CA ILE A 16 4.64 -10.66 2.36
C ILE A 16 5.38 -11.68 1.51
N TYR A 17 6.00 -12.64 2.17
CA TYR A 17 6.60 -13.80 1.55
C TYR A 17 5.59 -14.96 1.52
N ASP A 18 5.32 -15.50 0.34
CA ASP A 18 4.47 -16.68 0.14
C ASP A 18 5.35 -17.93 0.00
N THR A 19 5.37 -18.74 1.05
CA THR A 19 6.11 -20.01 1.09
C THR A 19 5.62 -21.03 0.08
N LEU A 20 4.39 -20.91 -0.43
CA LEU A 20 3.86 -21.82 -1.45
C LEU A 20 4.51 -21.56 -2.81
N PHE A 21 4.68 -20.29 -3.17
CA PHE A 21 5.29 -19.87 -4.44
C PHE A 21 6.78 -19.57 -4.32
N ASN A 22 7.31 -19.50 -3.10
CA ASN A 22 8.69 -19.09 -2.81
C ASN A 22 9.02 -17.69 -3.37
N GLU A 23 8.07 -16.77 -3.25
CA GLU A 23 8.12 -15.41 -3.82
C GLU A 23 7.65 -14.38 -2.79
N THR A 24 8.07 -13.12 -2.96
CA THR A 24 7.55 -11.99 -2.20
C THR A 24 6.51 -11.22 -3.01
N PHE A 25 5.48 -10.69 -2.35
CA PHE A 25 4.42 -9.91 -3.01
C PHE A 25 4.96 -8.64 -3.67
N HIS A 26 6.03 -8.07 -3.09
CA HIS A 26 6.77 -6.93 -3.60
C HIS A 26 8.27 -7.19 -3.53
N SER A 27 9.09 -6.44 -4.26
CA SER A 27 10.55 -6.59 -4.23
C SER A 27 11.14 -6.48 -2.82
N LYS A 28 12.05 -7.40 -2.49
CA LYS A 28 12.84 -7.35 -1.25
C LYS A 28 13.75 -6.12 -1.14
N TYR A 29 14.11 -5.53 -2.28
CA TYR A 29 14.97 -4.34 -2.35
C TYR A 29 14.21 -3.05 -1.99
N GLY A 30 12.87 -3.10 -2.00
CA GLY A 30 12.05 -2.00 -1.51
C GLY A 30 10.62 -2.06 -2.04
N ALA A 31 9.69 -2.53 -1.22
CA ALA A 31 8.31 -2.73 -1.65
C ALA A 31 7.64 -1.39 -1.99
N ARG A 32 7.74 -0.43 -1.07
CA ARG A 32 7.19 0.91 -1.24
C ARG A 32 7.87 1.65 -2.38
N SER A 33 9.21 1.68 -2.39
CA SER A 33 9.97 2.46 -3.37
C SER A 33 9.71 2.00 -4.80
N GLU A 34 9.63 0.68 -5.03
CA GLU A 34 9.26 0.12 -6.32
C GLU A 34 7.84 0.52 -6.72
N SER A 35 6.88 0.41 -5.80
CA SER A 35 5.48 0.70 -6.09
C SER A 35 5.24 2.19 -6.36
N GLU A 36 5.90 3.07 -5.61
CA GLU A 36 5.91 4.52 -5.88
C GLU A 36 6.48 4.79 -7.27
N TYR A 37 7.64 4.24 -7.61
CA TYR A 37 8.23 4.48 -8.92
C TYR A 37 7.37 3.94 -10.07
N VAL A 38 6.95 2.67 -10.01
CA VAL A 38 6.27 1.99 -11.11
C VAL A 38 4.83 2.46 -11.26
N PHE A 39 4.03 2.42 -10.18
CA PHE A 39 2.59 2.65 -10.28
C PHE A 39 2.21 4.11 -10.08
N ILE A 40 3.00 4.88 -9.33
CA ILE A 40 2.70 6.30 -9.08
C ILE A 40 3.45 7.21 -10.06
N GLU A 41 4.79 7.20 -10.04
CA GLU A 41 5.59 8.12 -10.87
C GLU A 41 5.46 7.82 -12.37
N GLN A 42 5.54 6.54 -12.76
CA GLN A 42 5.39 6.14 -14.16
C GLN A 42 3.93 5.86 -14.56
N GLY A 43 3.03 5.65 -13.58
CA GLY A 43 1.61 5.40 -13.80
C GLY A 43 0.75 6.63 -13.52
N LEU A 44 0.16 6.70 -12.32
CA LEU A 44 -0.83 7.70 -11.92
C LEU A 44 -0.46 9.14 -12.27
N LYS A 45 0.81 9.53 -12.05
CA LYS A 45 1.27 10.91 -12.28
C LYS A 45 1.22 11.36 -13.74
N LYS A 46 1.07 10.42 -14.68
CA LYS A 46 0.86 10.73 -16.11
C LYS A 46 -0.57 11.17 -16.44
N PHE A 47 -1.49 11.07 -15.48
CA PHE A 47 -2.93 11.30 -15.67
C PHE A 47 -3.51 12.28 -14.63
N LEU A 48 -2.70 13.10 -13.97
CA LEU A 48 -3.18 14.01 -12.90
C LEU A 48 -4.14 15.10 -13.40
N ASP A 49 -4.09 15.42 -14.69
CA ASP A 49 -4.97 16.40 -15.35
C ASP A 49 -6.31 15.78 -15.81
N VAL A 50 -6.46 14.46 -15.71
CA VAL A 50 -7.69 13.76 -16.05
C VAL A 50 -8.63 13.76 -14.84
N SER A 51 -9.85 14.29 -14.97
CA SER A 51 -10.77 14.42 -13.83
C SER A 51 -11.29 13.09 -13.28
N GLU A 52 -11.42 12.07 -14.13
CA GLU A 52 -11.94 10.75 -13.76
C GLU A 52 -11.13 9.64 -14.45
N ILE A 53 -10.61 8.69 -13.67
CA ILE A 53 -9.84 7.55 -14.19
C ILE A 53 -10.36 6.23 -13.62
N ASN A 54 -10.25 5.18 -14.43
CA ASN A 54 -10.54 3.81 -14.03
C ASN A 54 -9.22 3.04 -13.95
N ILE A 55 -8.96 2.38 -12.83
CA ILE A 55 -7.75 1.58 -12.60
C ILE A 55 -8.18 0.15 -12.32
N LEU A 56 -7.58 -0.78 -13.04
CA LEU A 56 -7.69 -2.21 -12.78
C LEU A 56 -6.36 -2.73 -12.21
N GLU A 57 -6.41 -3.36 -11.05
CA GLU A 57 -5.28 -4.08 -10.44
C GLU A 57 -5.51 -5.58 -10.50
N ILE A 58 -4.52 -6.32 -11.01
CA ILE A 58 -4.54 -7.79 -10.99
C ILE A 58 -3.53 -8.26 -9.93
N GLY A 59 -4.04 -8.88 -8.87
CA GLY A 59 -3.30 -9.20 -7.66
C GLY A 59 -3.34 -8.03 -6.67
N PHE A 60 -4.44 -7.91 -5.92
CA PHE A 60 -4.60 -6.86 -4.90
C PHE A 60 -3.55 -6.97 -3.79
N GLY A 61 -3.17 -8.20 -3.43
CA GLY A 61 -2.11 -8.48 -2.47
C GLY A 61 -2.30 -7.76 -1.14
N THR A 62 -1.40 -6.81 -0.83
CA THR A 62 -1.42 -6.00 0.40
C THR A 62 -2.25 -4.71 0.29
N GLY A 63 -2.78 -4.39 -0.90
CA GLY A 63 -3.46 -3.12 -1.18
C GLY A 63 -2.55 -1.90 -1.23
N MET A 64 -1.22 -2.10 -1.25
CA MET A 64 -0.25 -1.00 -1.20
C MET A 64 -0.36 -0.03 -2.38
N ASN A 65 -0.57 -0.53 -3.60
CA ASN A 65 -0.73 0.31 -4.78
C ASN A 65 -2.00 1.15 -4.73
N THR A 66 -3.10 0.56 -4.23
CA THR A 66 -4.36 1.27 -4.00
C THR A 66 -4.16 2.39 -2.97
N LEU A 67 -3.50 2.12 -1.86
CA LEU A 67 -3.19 3.12 -0.84
C LEU A 67 -2.31 4.25 -1.42
N LEU A 68 -1.21 3.91 -2.09
CA LEU A 68 -0.32 4.89 -2.69
C LEU A 68 -1.04 5.73 -3.75
N THR A 69 -1.96 5.14 -4.50
CA THR A 69 -2.81 5.83 -5.46
C THR A 69 -3.69 6.87 -4.76
N LEU A 70 -4.35 6.48 -3.66
CA LEU A 70 -5.18 7.39 -2.86
C LEU A 70 -4.36 8.56 -2.28
N LEU A 71 -3.13 8.29 -1.82
CA LEU A 71 -2.25 9.30 -1.24
C LEU A 71 -1.69 10.29 -2.27
N ASN A 72 -1.58 9.89 -3.54
CA ASN A 72 -0.94 10.67 -4.59
C ASN A 72 -1.92 11.26 -5.62
N LYS A 73 -3.21 10.93 -5.55
CA LYS A 73 -4.21 11.55 -6.43
C LYS A 73 -4.53 12.99 -6.01
N PRO A 74 -4.87 13.89 -6.93
CA PRO A 74 -5.50 15.16 -6.60
C PRO A 74 -6.81 14.93 -5.84
N ILE A 75 -7.19 15.87 -4.97
CA ILE A 75 -8.39 15.76 -4.14
C ILE A 75 -9.64 15.65 -5.03
N GLU A 76 -9.69 16.45 -6.08
CA GLU A 76 -10.81 16.58 -7.02
C GLU A 76 -10.88 15.46 -8.06
N GLN A 77 -9.78 14.73 -8.28
CA GLN A 77 -9.75 13.61 -9.22
C GLN A 77 -10.53 12.43 -8.67
N LYS A 78 -11.47 11.90 -9.45
CA LYS A 78 -12.17 10.65 -9.11
C LYS A 78 -11.40 9.46 -9.67
N ILE A 79 -11.20 8.47 -8.83
CA ILE A 79 -10.57 7.20 -9.21
C ILE A 79 -11.57 6.09 -8.92
N TYR A 80 -11.96 5.37 -9.96
CA TYR A 80 -12.66 4.10 -9.85
C TYR A 80 -11.61 2.99 -9.85
N TYR A 81 -11.38 2.38 -8.70
CA TYR A 81 -10.36 1.36 -8.52
C TYR A 81 -11.02 0.00 -8.38
N GLU A 82 -10.74 -0.90 -9.32
CA GLU A 82 -11.17 -2.29 -9.27
C GLU A 82 -9.95 -3.19 -9.15
N ALA A 83 -10.00 -4.17 -8.24
CA ALA A 83 -8.92 -5.10 -8.04
C ALA A 83 -9.43 -6.53 -8.03
N ILE A 84 -8.66 -7.44 -8.63
CA ILE A 84 -8.96 -8.87 -8.68
C ILE A 84 -7.88 -9.62 -7.91
N GLU A 85 -8.27 -10.45 -6.94
CA GLU A 85 -7.35 -11.27 -6.15
C GLU A 85 -7.84 -12.72 -6.10
N LEU A 86 -6.97 -13.65 -6.46
CA LEU A 86 -7.26 -15.09 -6.48
C LEU A 86 -7.07 -15.72 -5.10
N PHE A 87 -6.14 -15.19 -4.30
CA PHE A 87 -5.80 -15.71 -2.99
C PHE A 87 -5.81 -14.59 -1.94
N PRO A 88 -6.98 -14.09 -1.53
CA PRO A 88 -7.08 -13.06 -0.51
C PRO A 88 -6.35 -13.47 0.77
N LEU A 89 -5.63 -12.52 1.36
CA LEU A 89 -4.97 -12.72 2.64
C LEU A 89 -6.00 -12.92 3.75
N GLN A 90 -5.64 -13.72 4.75
CA GLN A 90 -6.46 -13.88 5.95
C GLN A 90 -6.57 -12.56 6.70
N GLN A 91 -7.74 -12.27 7.26
CA GLN A 91 -8.04 -10.99 7.91
C GLN A 91 -7.02 -10.64 8.99
N GLU A 92 -6.63 -11.60 9.82
CA GLU A 92 -5.67 -11.38 10.91
C GLU A 92 -4.28 -10.97 10.39
N LEU A 93 -3.90 -11.47 9.22
CA LEU A 93 -2.64 -11.10 8.57
C LEU A 93 -2.72 -9.68 7.98
N VAL A 94 -3.86 -9.32 7.40
CA VAL A 94 -4.12 -7.97 6.89
C VAL A 94 -4.07 -6.96 8.04
N GLU A 95 -4.76 -7.23 9.15
CA GLU A 95 -4.77 -6.38 10.34
C GLU A 95 -3.36 -6.19 10.91
N LEU A 96 -2.60 -7.28 11.05
CA LEU A 96 -1.22 -7.22 11.52
C LEU A 96 -0.33 -6.41 10.57
N TYR A 97 -0.46 -6.63 9.26
CA TYR A 97 0.28 -5.87 8.26
C TYR A 97 -0.05 -4.38 8.34
N CYS A 98 -1.33 -4.02 8.39
CA CYS A 98 -1.80 -2.64 8.52
C CYS A 98 -1.28 -1.98 9.79
N LEU A 99 -1.30 -2.66 10.94
CA LEU A 99 -0.77 -2.14 12.19
C LEU A 99 0.73 -1.86 12.09
N LEU A 100 1.52 -2.84 11.61
CA LEU A 100 2.97 -2.70 11.49
C LEU A 100 3.34 -1.61 10.47
N PHE A 101 2.63 -1.56 9.35
CA PHE A 101 2.81 -0.52 8.32
C PHE A 101 2.51 0.86 8.88
N SER A 102 1.39 1.00 9.60
CA SER A 102 0.97 2.27 10.22
C SER A 102 1.99 2.77 11.25
N LEU A 103 2.47 1.88 12.12
CA LEU A 103 3.50 2.20 13.10
C LEU A 103 4.81 2.67 12.45
N ARG A 104 5.20 2.05 11.32
CA ARG A 104 6.42 2.45 10.58
C ARG A 104 6.27 3.83 9.96
N ILE A 105 5.14 4.11 9.31
CA ILE A 105 4.90 5.46 8.76
C ILE A 105 4.87 6.49 9.89
N PHE A 106 4.13 6.22 10.97
CA PHE A 106 4.04 7.16 12.09
C PHE A 106 5.41 7.42 12.73
N SER A 107 6.23 6.38 12.91
CA SER A 107 7.58 6.53 13.47
C SER A 107 8.51 7.35 12.57
N ASN A 108 8.44 7.18 11.25
CA ASN A 108 9.21 7.99 10.31
C ASN A 108 8.68 9.44 10.28
N ALA A 109 7.36 9.58 10.25
CA ALA A 109 6.55 10.78 10.52
C ALA A 109 7.18 11.69 11.58
N PHE A 110 7.30 11.10 12.77
CA PHE A 110 7.79 11.77 13.97
C PHE A 110 9.28 12.12 13.92
N LYS A 111 10.11 11.31 13.25
CA LYS A 111 11.55 11.58 13.09
C LYS A 111 11.82 12.75 12.14
N GLU A 112 11.02 12.87 11.09
CA GLU A 112 11.19 13.88 10.03
C GLU A 112 10.44 15.19 10.33
N GLY A 113 9.54 15.19 11.32
CA GLY A 113 8.78 16.37 11.73
C GLY A 113 7.56 16.67 10.85
N GLU A 114 7.10 15.69 10.06
CA GLU A 114 6.00 15.86 9.10
C GLU A 114 4.64 15.52 9.72
N ALA A 115 3.98 16.51 10.32
CA ALA A 115 2.70 16.32 11.03
C ALA A 115 1.52 15.89 10.13
N LEU A 116 1.55 16.24 8.83
CA LEU A 116 0.43 16.01 7.90
C LEU A 116 0.21 14.53 7.54
N ILE A 117 1.29 13.73 7.53
CA ILE A 117 1.22 12.29 7.24
C ILE A 117 0.49 11.54 8.37
N ALA A 118 0.60 12.02 9.61
CA ALA A 118 -0.06 11.40 10.75
C ALA A 118 -1.60 11.51 10.69
N GLU A 119 -2.14 12.61 10.16
CA GLU A 119 -3.60 12.83 10.06
C GLU A 119 -4.26 11.92 9.02
N VAL A 120 -3.62 11.71 7.86
CA VAL A 120 -4.13 10.82 6.81
C VAL A 120 -4.13 9.36 7.26
N LEU A 121 -3.12 8.94 8.02
CA LEU A 121 -3.12 7.60 8.63
C LEU A 121 -4.19 7.45 9.70
N PHE A 122 -4.45 8.48 10.50
CA PHE A 122 -5.54 8.44 11.48
C PHE A 122 -6.90 8.28 10.78
N ALA A 123 -7.13 8.95 9.65
CA ALA A 123 -8.36 8.76 8.87
C ALA A 123 -8.48 7.33 8.32
N LEU A 124 -7.41 6.73 7.78
CA LEU A 124 -7.45 5.37 7.23
C LEU A 124 -7.64 4.27 8.28
N ILE A 125 -7.12 4.48 9.50
CA ILE A 125 -7.25 3.50 10.60
C ILE A 125 -8.66 3.54 11.24
N PHE A 126 -9.32 4.70 11.26
CA PHE A 126 -10.59 4.88 11.98
C PHE A 126 -11.84 4.90 11.08
N VAL A 127 -11.72 4.99 9.75
CA VAL A 127 -12.86 4.94 8.81
C VAL A 127 -13.40 3.50 8.59
N GLY A 128 -12.77 2.48 9.16
CA GLY A 128 -13.23 1.08 9.10
C GLY A 128 -14.19 0.62 10.20
N ASN A 129 -14.64 1.51 11.09
CA ASN A 129 -15.62 1.21 12.13
C ASN A 129 -16.98 1.85 11.81
N ASP A 130 -17.65 1.36 10.78
CA ASP A 130 -19.11 1.45 10.60
C ASP A 130 -19.62 0.15 9.95
#